data_AF-A0A1W9IAL7-F1
#
_entry.id   AF-A0A1W9IAL7-F1
#
_cell.length_a   1.000
_cell.length_b   1.000
_cell.length_c   1.000
_cell.angle_alpha   90.00
_cell.angle_beta   90.00
_cell.angle_gamma   90.00
#
_symmetry.space_group_name_H-M   'P 1'
#
loop_
_entity.id
_entity.type
_entity.pdbx_description
1 polymer ?
#
loop_
_entity_poly.entity_id
_entity_poly.type
_entity_poly.pdbx_seq_one_letter_code
_entity_poly.pdbx_strand_id
1 'polypeptide(L)'
;MAAVVCSYFVLTAQLPFFATRFGQFIPAILFVAIPLAALAAITPQHWTALFRRVRVRDVMWMILFALLNVIVSMSIGLAVWALTATAANPAVGAVGGMGSGDLIFFFLKTIPQLFGEEVLTILPFLALLYLLHARMEISRTQAIVGAWLIAAMLFGVVHLPTYNWNWIQCLVVIGGARLVLMLPYLLTKNIWVSAGAHILNDWMLLGFTLLGPYLLKAGAAS
;
A
#
# COMPACT_ATOMS: atom_id res chain seq x y z
N MET A 1 -4.05 -17.66 1.29
CA MET A 1 -3.14 -17.02 2.27
C MET A 1 -1.68 -17.41 2.03
N ALA A 2 -1.34 -18.69 1.88
CA ALA A 2 0.03 -19.12 1.59
C ALA A 2 0.70 -18.37 0.41
N ALA A 3 0.00 -18.19 -0.72
CA ALA A 3 0.55 -17.47 -1.88
C ALA A 3 0.87 -16.00 -1.60
N VAL A 4 0.07 -15.32 -0.78
CA VAL A 4 0.29 -13.92 -0.36
C VAL A 4 1.53 -13.82 0.53
N VAL A 5 1.69 -14.77 1.45
CA VAL A 5 2.87 -14.84 2.32
C VAL A 5 4.13 -15.15 1.50
N CYS A 6 4.05 -16.12 0.58
CA CYS A 6 5.14 -16.47 -0.32
C CYS A 6 5.59 -15.28 -1.18
N SER A 7 4.65 -14.54 -1.75
CA SER A 7 4.97 -13.39 -2.59
C SER A 7 5.59 -12.24 -1.80
N TYR A 8 5.19 -12.03 -0.55
CA TYR A 8 5.83 -11.07 0.36
C TYR A 8 7.29 -11.46 0.69
N PHE A 9 7.58 -12.75 0.90
CA PHE A 9 8.96 -13.22 1.07
C PHE A 9 9.81 -13.02 -0.19
N VAL A 10 9.23 -13.22 -1.38
CA VAL A 10 9.92 -12.91 -2.64
C VAL A 10 10.19 -11.41 -2.75
N LEU A 11 9.23 -10.56 -2.37
CA LEU A 11 9.39 -9.10 -2.41
C LEU A 11 10.55 -8.61 -1.53
N THR A 12 10.70 -9.20 -0.35
CA THR A 12 11.69 -8.79 0.66
C THR A 12 13.01 -9.54 0.57
N ALA A 13 13.15 -10.48 -0.37
CA ALA A 13 14.38 -11.22 -0.58
C ALA A 13 15.54 -10.29 -0.99
N GLN A 14 16.62 -10.32 -0.23
CA GLN A 14 17.81 -9.49 -0.45
C GLN A 14 18.78 -10.14 -1.46
N LEU A 15 18.28 -10.45 -2.66
CA LEU A 15 19.13 -10.97 -3.73
C LEU A 15 19.87 -9.81 -4.41
N PRO A 16 21.20 -9.89 -4.62
CA PRO A 16 21.97 -8.81 -5.26
C PRO A 16 21.40 -8.37 -6.61
N PHE A 17 20.88 -9.34 -7.39
CA PHE A 17 20.24 -9.05 -8.67
C PHE A 17 18.98 -8.19 -8.52
N PHE A 18 18.18 -8.37 -7.46
CA PHE A 18 16.97 -7.57 -7.22
C PHE A 18 17.27 -6.12 -6.87
N ALA A 19 18.49 -5.81 -6.40
CA ALA A 19 18.92 -4.44 -6.16
C ALA A 19 19.35 -3.70 -7.44
N THR A 20 19.46 -4.39 -8.58
CA THR A 20 19.83 -3.75 -9.86
C THR A 20 18.66 -2.95 -10.44
N ARG A 21 18.99 -1.97 -11.30
CA ARG A 21 18.01 -1.09 -11.99
C ARG A 21 16.85 -1.84 -12.63
N PHE A 22 17.11 -2.99 -13.25
CA PHE A 22 16.09 -3.82 -13.90
C PHE A 22 15.61 -4.98 -13.02
N GLY A 23 16.50 -5.57 -12.21
CA GLY A 23 16.14 -6.70 -11.37
C GLY A 23 15.11 -6.35 -10.30
N GLN A 24 15.02 -5.09 -9.86
CA GLN A 24 14.01 -4.63 -8.89
C GLN A 24 12.55 -4.81 -9.31
N PHE A 25 12.28 -4.94 -10.62
CA PHE A 25 10.93 -5.17 -11.13
C PHE A 25 10.44 -6.60 -10.90
N ILE A 26 11.36 -7.56 -10.83
CA ILE A 26 11.04 -8.98 -10.66
C ILE A 26 10.30 -9.23 -9.33
N PRO A 27 10.83 -8.84 -8.16
CA PRO A 27 10.11 -9.04 -6.90
C PRO A 27 8.80 -8.26 -6.88
N ALA A 28 8.72 -7.06 -7.47
CA ALA A 28 7.49 -6.27 -7.53
C ALA A 28 6.40 -6.93 -8.38
N ILE A 29 6.76 -7.51 -9.53
CA ILE A 29 5.83 -8.23 -10.40
C ILE A 29 5.41 -9.56 -9.75
N LEU A 30 6.35 -10.31 -9.18
CA LEU A 30 6.05 -11.58 -8.51
C LEU A 30 5.18 -11.39 -7.27
N PHE A 31 5.34 -10.26 -6.57
CA PHE A 31 4.49 -9.88 -5.44
C PHE A 31 3.00 -9.85 -5.81
N VAL A 32 2.69 -9.45 -7.04
CA VAL A 32 1.35 -9.44 -7.63
C VAL A 32 0.99 -10.80 -8.25
N ALA A 33 1.88 -11.34 -9.09
CA ALA A 33 1.58 -12.46 -9.96
C ALA A 33 1.31 -13.75 -9.18
N ILE A 34 2.10 -14.04 -8.14
CA ILE A 34 1.95 -15.25 -7.32
C ILE A 34 0.56 -15.34 -6.66
N PRO A 35 0.09 -14.33 -5.90
CA PRO A 35 -1.21 -14.40 -5.25
C PRO A 35 -2.38 -14.37 -6.24
N LEU A 36 -2.29 -13.63 -7.34
CA LEU A 36 -3.34 -13.63 -8.36
C LEU A 36 -3.41 -14.94 -9.15
N ALA A 37 -2.27 -15.55 -9.47
CA ALA A 37 -2.23 -16.87 -10.10
C ALA A 37 -2.84 -17.94 -9.19
N ALA A 38 -2.52 -17.90 -7.88
CA ALA A 38 -3.13 -18.78 -6.91
C ALA A 38 -4.65 -18.56 -6.78
N LEU A 39 -5.11 -17.30 -6.80
CA LEU A 39 -6.55 -16.99 -6.82
C LEU A 39 -7.20 -17.55 -8.08
N ALA A 40 -6.60 -17.35 -9.26
CA ALA A 40 -7.10 -17.88 -10.53
C ALA A 40 -7.15 -19.41 -10.56
N ALA A 41 -6.19 -20.10 -9.94
CA ALA A 41 -6.19 -21.56 -9.84
C ALA A 41 -7.29 -22.10 -8.92
N ILE A 42 -7.59 -21.39 -7.81
CA ILE A 42 -8.57 -21.84 -6.82
C ILE A 42 -10.01 -21.44 -7.22
N THR A 43 -10.19 -20.28 -7.85
CA THR A 43 -11.50 -19.75 -8.26
C THR A 43 -11.50 -19.27 -9.72
N PRO A 44 -11.27 -20.17 -10.70
CA PRO A 44 -11.04 -19.78 -12.10
C PRO A 44 -12.19 -18.98 -12.72
N GLN A 45 -13.44 -19.19 -12.28
CA GLN A 45 -14.60 -18.45 -12.79
C GLN A 45 -14.78 -17.06 -12.15
N HIS A 46 -14.10 -16.77 -11.04
CA HIS A 46 -14.39 -15.60 -10.22
C HIS A 46 -13.18 -14.74 -9.85
N TRP A 47 -11.94 -15.17 -10.13
CA TRP A 47 -10.75 -14.41 -9.78
C TRP A 47 -10.71 -13.00 -10.37
N THR A 48 -11.37 -12.80 -11.52
CA THR A 48 -11.47 -11.49 -12.17
C THR A 48 -12.45 -10.53 -11.49
N ALA A 49 -13.24 -10.98 -10.51
CA ALA A 49 -14.28 -10.17 -9.85
C ALA A 49 -13.71 -8.95 -9.08
N LEU A 50 -12.42 -8.98 -8.76
CA LEU A 50 -11.67 -7.86 -8.17
C LEU A 50 -11.48 -6.71 -9.16
N PHE A 51 -11.49 -7.01 -10.46
CA PHE A 51 -11.17 -6.12 -11.55
C PHE A 51 -12.44 -5.68 -12.24
N ARG A 52 -12.79 -4.40 -12.08
CA ARG A 52 -13.95 -3.81 -12.76
C ARG A 52 -13.49 -2.67 -13.65
N ARG A 53 -14.29 -2.36 -14.68
CA ARG A 53 -14.01 -1.25 -15.58
C ARG A 53 -13.94 0.06 -14.77
N VAL A 54 -12.83 0.79 -14.90
CA VAL A 54 -12.65 2.12 -14.31
C VAL A 54 -13.54 3.13 -15.04
N ARG A 55 -14.34 3.87 -14.28
CA ARG A 55 -15.19 4.97 -14.75
C ARG A 55 -14.57 6.30 -14.35
N VAL A 56 -15.02 7.41 -14.95
CA VAL A 56 -14.55 8.77 -14.59
C VAL A 56 -14.73 9.06 -13.10
N ARG A 57 -15.88 8.66 -12.53
CA ARG A 57 -16.14 8.77 -11.08
C ARG A 57 -15.11 8.02 -10.25
N ASP A 58 -14.58 6.90 -10.74
CA ASP A 58 -13.57 6.11 -10.02
C ASP A 58 -12.23 6.85 -9.98
N VAL A 59 -11.87 7.58 -11.04
CA VAL A 59 -10.67 8.44 -11.04
C VAL A 59 -10.81 9.56 -10.00
N MET A 60 -12.01 10.14 -9.86
CA MET A 60 -12.26 11.11 -8.79
C MET A 60 -12.11 10.49 -7.41
N TRP A 61 -12.57 9.24 -7.21
CA TRP A 61 -12.36 8.52 -5.96
C TRP A 61 -10.88 8.26 -5.68
N MET A 62 -10.09 7.89 -6.70
CA MET A 62 -8.64 7.72 -6.56
C MET A 62 -7.99 8.99 -6.01
N ILE A 63 -8.28 10.15 -6.62
CA ILE A 63 -7.72 11.45 -6.22
C ILE A 63 -8.19 11.83 -4.81
N LEU A 64 -9.50 11.74 -4.54
CA LEU A 64 -10.06 12.15 -3.26
C LEU A 64 -9.48 11.34 -2.10
N PHE A 65 -9.43 10.00 -2.23
CA PHE A 65 -8.90 9.16 -1.16
C PHE A 65 -7.38 9.26 -1.02
N ALA A 66 -6.66 9.53 -2.11
CA ALA A 66 -5.24 9.83 -2.03
C ALA A 66 -4.99 11.11 -1.20
N LEU A 67 -5.70 12.19 -1.51
CA LEU A 67 -5.58 13.46 -0.76
C LEU A 67 -6.03 13.31 0.71
N LEU A 68 -7.15 12.63 0.94
CA LEU A 68 -7.63 12.33 2.29
C LEU A 68 -6.58 11.54 3.06
N ASN A 69 -5.99 10.51 2.45
CA ASN A 69 -5.00 9.69 3.12
C ASN A 69 -3.71 10.45 3.41
N VAL A 70 -3.25 11.34 2.53
CA VAL A 70 -2.12 12.23 2.81
C VAL A 70 -2.40 13.05 4.07
N ILE A 71 -3.56 13.70 4.15
CA ILE A 71 -3.95 14.52 5.32
C ILE A 71 -3.97 13.67 6.59
N VAL A 72 -4.70 12.54 6.57
CA VAL A 72 -4.84 11.66 7.74
C VAL A 72 -3.50 11.09 8.17
N SER A 73 -2.70 10.58 7.23
CA SER A 73 -1.39 9.97 7.53
C SER A 73 -0.41 10.99 8.10
N MET A 74 -0.40 12.22 7.58
CA MET A 74 0.43 13.30 8.13
C MET A 74 -0.04 13.71 9.52
N SER A 75 -1.35 13.86 9.75
CA SER A 75 -1.88 14.19 11.08
C SER A 75 -1.55 13.11 12.12
N ILE A 76 -1.76 11.83 11.79
CA ILE A 76 -1.41 10.72 12.67
C ILE A 76 0.11 10.66 12.88
N GLY A 77 0.89 10.83 11.81
CA GLY A 77 2.35 10.84 11.87
C GLY A 77 2.89 11.93 12.78
N LEU A 78 2.36 13.16 12.69
CA LEU A 78 2.72 14.27 13.59
C LEU A 78 2.36 13.97 15.04
N ALA A 79 1.16 13.43 15.29
CA ALA A 79 0.72 13.08 16.64
C ALA A 79 1.61 12.00 17.26
N VAL A 80 1.96 10.95 16.50
CA VAL A 80 2.87 9.89 16.96
C VAL A 80 4.28 10.46 17.19
N TRP A 81 4.80 11.29 16.28
CA TRP A 81 6.11 11.93 16.42
C TRP A 81 6.21 12.81 17.67
N ALA A 82 5.13 13.50 18.05
CA ALA A 82 5.08 14.31 19.26
C ALA A 82 5.11 13.47 20.56
N LEU A 83 4.75 12.19 20.49
CA LEU A 83 4.62 11.31 21.65
C LEU A 83 5.77 10.29 21.76
N THR A 84 6.39 9.91 20.64
CA THR A 84 7.42 8.88 20.63
C THR A 84 8.37 9.00 19.44
N ALA A 85 9.53 8.39 19.55
CA ALA A 85 10.50 8.32 18.46
C ALA A 85 9.92 7.54 17.27
N THR A 86 10.21 8.01 16.06
CA THR A 86 9.82 7.35 14.80
C THR A 86 11.07 7.04 13.97
N ALA A 87 11.02 5.95 13.22
CA ALA A 87 12.05 5.61 12.25
C ALA A 87 11.82 6.41 10.96
N ALA A 88 12.91 6.92 10.38
CA ALA A 88 12.87 7.58 9.09
C ALA A 88 12.41 6.61 7.99
N ASN A 89 11.62 7.09 7.03
CA ASN A 89 11.23 6.29 5.88
C ASN A 89 12.45 6.07 4.95
N PRO A 90 12.90 4.83 4.72
CA PRO A 90 14.08 4.57 3.88
C PRO A 90 13.90 5.05 2.43
N ALA A 91 12.67 5.01 1.89
CA ALA A 91 12.38 5.46 0.54
C ALA A 91 12.58 6.96 0.37
N VAL A 92 12.22 7.74 1.40
CA VAL A 92 12.42 9.20 1.42
C VAL A 92 13.90 9.55 1.34
N GLY A 93 14.75 8.87 2.13
CA GLY A 93 16.20 9.07 2.08
C GLY A 93 16.82 8.62 0.76
N ALA A 94 16.36 7.50 0.20
CA ALA A 94 16.86 6.97 -1.06
C ALA A 94 16.55 7.90 -2.26
N VAL A 95 15.31 8.39 -2.34
CA VAL A 95 14.85 9.25 -3.43
C VAL A 95 15.60 10.59 -3.47
N GLY A 96 15.97 11.16 -2.32
CA GLY A 96 16.74 12.41 -2.25
C GLY A 96 18.16 12.33 -2.82
N GLY A 97 18.73 11.12 -2.94
CA GLY A 97 20.09 10.88 -3.44
C GLY A 97 20.18 10.30 -4.85
N MET A 98 19.06 9.99 -5.50
CA MET A 98 19.05 9.34 -6.82
C MET A 98 19.25 10.32 -7.98
N GLY A 99 19.95 9.87 -9.02
CA GLY A 99 19.95 10.57 -10.31
C GLY A 99 18.60 10.49 -11.02
N SER A 100 18.31 11.41 -11.94
CA SER A 100 17.00 11.52 -12.62
C SER A 100 16.58 10.24 -13.34
N GLY A 101 17.52 9.50 -13.93
CA GLY A 101 17.24 8.22 -14.57
C GLY A 101 16.78 7.16 -13.56
N ASP A 102 17.46 7.03 -12.42
CA ASP A 102 17.11 6.04 -11.39
C ASP A 102 15.80 6.39 -10.67
N LEU A 103 15.46 7.69 -10.55
CA LEU A 103 14.15 8.13 -10.07
C LEU A 103 13.01 7.59 -10.94
N ILE A 104 13.15 7.64 -12.27
CA ILE A 104 12.12 7.12 -13.19
C ILE A 104 11.92 5.62 -12.93
N PHE A 105 13.00 4.83 -12.86
CA PHE A 105 12.89 3.40 -12.58
C PHE A 105 12.32 3.10 -11.20
N PHE A 106 12.67 3.90 -10.19
CA PHE A 106 12.11 3.79 -8.85
C PHE A 106 10.59 3.99 -8.87
N PHE A 107 10.08 5.08 -9.45
CA PHE A 107 8.64 5.34 -9.54
C PHE A 107 7.91 4.32 -10.42
N LEU A 108 8.51 3.86 -11.52
CA LEU A 108 7.91 2.81 -12.34
C LEU A 108 7.82 1.47 -11.59
N LYS A 109 8.82 1.14 -10.77
CA LYS A 109 8.82 -0.08 -9.96
C LYS A 109 7.81 -0.03 -8.81
N THR A 110 7.50 1.15 -8.28
CA THR A 110 6.48 1.25 -7.22
C THR A 110 5.07 0.96 -7.74
N ILE A 111 4.77 1.12 -9.03
CA ILE A 111 3.43 0.79 -9.58
C ILE A 111 3.04 -0.68 -9.32
N PRO A 112 3.78 -1.71 -9.81
CA PRO A 112 3.45 -3.09 -9.52
C PRO A 112 3.60 -3.43 -8.04
N GLN A 113 4.54 -2.80 -7.32
CA GLN A 113 4.72 -3.03 -5.88
C GLN A 113 3.47 -2.60 -5.09
N LEU A 114 3.00 -1.36 -5.28
CA LEU A 114 1.85 -0.81 -4.58
C LEU A 114 0.55 -1.53 -4.99
N PHE A 115 0.44 -1.97 -6.24
CA PHE A 115 -0.63 -2.87 -6.63
C PHE A 115 -0.56 -4.22 -5.90
N GLY A 116 0.64 -4.78 -5.70
CA GLY A 116 0.85 -5.96 -4.89
C GLY A 116 0.45 -5.75 -3.42
N GLU A 117 0.66 -4.55 -2.87
CA GLU A 117 0.23 -4.19 -1.52
C GLU A 117 -1.30 -4.17 -1.38
N GLU A 118 -2.01 -3.74 -2.43
CA GLU A 118 -3.47 -3.87 -2.50
C GLU A 118 -3.91 -5.34 -2.50
N VAL A 119 -3.22 -6.20 -3.25
CA VAL A 119 -3.50 -7.65 -3.26
C VAL A 119 -3.19 -8.28 -1.90
N LEU A 120 -2.06 -7.90 -1.28
CA LEU A 120 -1.66 -8.32 0.07
C LEU A 120 -2.69 -7.92 1.13
N THR A 121 -3.43 -6.82 0.94
CA THR A 121 -4.44 -6.37 1.91
C THR A 121 -5.83 -6.93 1.60
N ILE A 122 -6.26 -6.88 0.34
CA ILE A 122 -7.61 -7.24 -0.09
C ILE A 122 -7.84 -8.76 0.00
N LEU A 123 -6.85 -9.60 -0.37
CA LEU A 123 -7.06 -11.05 -0.29
C LEU A 123 -7.22 -11.54 1.15
N PRO A 124 -6.40 -11.12 2.14
CA PRO A 124 -6.67 -11.42 3.55
C PRO A 124 -7.98 -10.85 4.03
N PHE A 125 -8.35 -9.62 3.65
CA PHE A 125 -9.65 -9.05 3.99
C PHE A 125 -10.81 -9.93 3.50
N LEU A 126 -10.78 -10.39 2.24
CA LEU A 126 -11.82 -11.26 1.70
C LEU A 126 -11.85 -12.63 2.38
N ALA A 127 -10.68 -13.20 2.69
CA ALA A 127 -10.58 -14.46 3.42
C ALA A 127 -11.16 -14.33 4.85
N LEU A 128 -10.85 -13.24 5.54
CA LEU A 128 -11.39 -12.94 6.87
C LEU A 128 -12.89 -12.65 6.82
N LEU A 129 -13.36 -11.89 5.82
CA LEU A 129 -14.78 -11.63 5.64
C LEU A 129 -15.56 -12.93 5.41
N TYR A 130 -15.02 -13.84 4.58
CA TYR A 130 -15.60 -15.18 4.39
C TYR A 130 -15.62 -15.97 5.71
N LEU A 131 -14.52 -16.01 6.44
CA LEU A 131 -14.45 -16.72 7.72
C LEU A 131 -15.46 -16.16 8.73
N LEU A 132 -15.44 -14.85 8.97
CA LEU A 132 -16.28 -14.19 9.97
C LEU A 132 -17.76 -14.28 9.62
N HIS A 133 -18.13 -14.00 8.36
CA HIS A 133 -19.55 -13.95 7.96
C HIS A 133 -20.11 -15.30 7.56
N ALA A 134 -19.40 -16.06 6.71
CA ALA A 134 -19.93 -17.29 6.11
C ALA A 134 -19.63 -18.54 6.95
N ARG A 135 -18.65 -18.49 7.87
CA ARG A 135 -18.30 -19.66 8.72
C ARG A 135 -18.61 -19.45 10.20
N MET A 136 -18.53 -18.22 10.69
CA MET A 136 -18.81 -17.87 12.09
C MET A 136 -20.13 -17.13 12.27
N GLU A 137 -20.88 -16.91 11.19
CA GLU A 137 -22.24 -16.32 11.19
C GLU A 137 -22.33 -14.93 11.87
N ILE A 138 -21.21 -14.21 11.93
CA ILE A 138 -21.17 -12.82 12.42
C ILE A 138 -21.93 -11.94 11.44
N SER A 139 -22.64 -10.91 11.94
CA SER A 139 -23.37 -9.99 11.07
C SER A 139 -22.45 -9.37 10.02
N ARG A 140 -22.99 -9.14 8.82
CA ARG A 140 -22.23 -8.63 7.68
C ARG A 140 -21.41 -7.38 8.03
N THR A 141 -22.02 -6.42 8.73
CA THR A 141 -21.36 -5.18 9.13
C THR A 141 -20.19 -5.43 10.08
N GLN A 142 -20.39 -6.24 11.12
CA GLN A 142 -19.33 -6.60 12.07
C GLN A 142 -18.20 -7.37 11.38
N ALA A 143 -18.53 -8.28 10.47
CA ALA A 143 -17.54 -9.03 9.71
C ALA A 143 -16.70 -8.13 8.78
N ILE A 144 -17.33 -7.15 8.11
CA ILE A 144 -16.61 -6.17 7.29
C ILE A 144 -15.68 -5.32 8.17
N VAL A 145 -16.18 -4.78 9.28
CA VAL A 145 -15.37 -3.94 10.18
C VAL A 145 -14.20 -4.74 10.78
N GLY A 146 -14.46 -5.96 11.26
CA GLY A 146 -13.43 -6.84 11.82
C GLY A 146 -12.37 -7.21 10.78
N ALA A 147 -12.77 -7.65 9.59
CA ALA A 147 -11.85 -7.98 8.52
C ALA A 147 -11.03 -6.77 8.06
N TRP A 148 -11.63 -5.57 8.00
CA TRP A 148 -10.97 -4.32 7.63
C TRP A 148 -9.89 -3.93 8.65
N LEU A 149 -10.21 -3.97 9.94
CA LEU A 149 -9.26 -3.68 11.02
C LEU A 149 -8.11 -4.70 11.04
N ILE A 150 -8.42 -6.00 10.95
CA ILE A 150 -7.39 -7.04 10.96
C ILE A 150 -6.49 -6.96 9.73
N ALA A 151 -7.04 -6.71 8.53
CA ALA A 151 -6.23 -6.56 7.32
C ALA A 151 -5.29 -5.35 7.42
N ALA A 152 -5.74 -4.22 7.97
CA ALA A 152 -4.89 -3.06 8.21
C ALA A 152 -3.79 -3.33 9.25
N MET A 153 -4.10 -4.07 10.32
CA MET A 153 -3.08 -4.50 11.30
C MET A 153 -2.05 -5.43 10.66
N LEU A 154 -2.46 -6.43 9.88
CA LEU A 154 -1.56 -7.31 9.15
C LEU A 154 -0.65 -6.52 8.21
N PHE A 155 -1.21 -5.53 7.51
CA PHE A 155 -0.44 -4.62 6.67
C PHE A 155 0.59 -3.82 7.49
N GLY A 156 0.22 -3.29 8.65
CA GLY A 156 1.17 -2.65 9.57
C GLY A 156 2.28 -3.59 10.03
N VAL A 157 1.93 -4.82 10.44
CA VAL A 157 2.90 -5.82 10.93
C VAL A 157 3.96 -6.16 9.87
N VAL A 158 3.59 -6.32 8.61
CA VAL A 158 4.59 -6.61 7.57
C VAL A 158 5.60 -5.45 7.38
N HIS A 159 5.29 -4.23 7.83
CA HIS A 159 6.20 -3.08 7.74
C HIS A 159 7.21 -2.99 8.89
N LEU A 160 7.09 -3.82 9.94
CA LEU A 160 7.98 -3.76 11.10
C LEU A 160 9.48 -3.79 10.74
N PRO A 161 9.97 -4.68 9.84
CA PRO A 161 11.39 -4.70 9.48
C PRO A 161 11.88 -3.39 8.84
N THR A 162 11.00 -2.67 8.13
CA THR A 162 11.32 -1.40 7.47
C THR A 162 11.47 -0.25 8.47
N TYR A 163 10.74 -0.30 9.59
CA TYR A 163 10.70 0.78 10.59
C TYR A 163 11.34 0.38 11.92
N ASN A 164 12.43 -0.41 11.88
CA ASN A 164 13.19 -0.83 13.06
C ASN A 164 12.31 -1.45 14.16
N TRP A 165 11.29 -2.22 13.78
CA TRP A 165 10.34 -2.86 14.69
C TRP A 165 9.54 -1.88 15.57
N ASN A 166 9.36 -0.64 15.12
CA ASN A 166 8.51 0.34 15.80
C ASN A 166 7.04 -0.02 15.63
N TRP A 167 6.48 -0.72 16.62
CA TRP A 167 5.10 -1.17 16.64
C TRP A 167 4.07 -0.05 16.58
N ILE A 168 4.32 1.07 17.27
CA ILE A 168 3.38 2.20 17.28
C ILE A 168 3.31 2.81 15.87
N GLN A 169 4.47 3.09 15.26
CA GLN A 169 4.53 3.62 13.91
C GLN A 169 3.86 2.66 12.90
N CYS A 170 4.13 1.36 12.99
CA CYS A 170 3.59 0.38 12.05
C CYS A 170 2.09 0.14 12.22
N LEU A 171 1.58 0.02 13.44
CA LEU A 171 0.15 -0.24 13.65
C LEU A 171 -0.70 1.03 13.55
N VAL A 172 -0.22 2.15 14.08
CA VAL A 172 -1.01 3.39 14.16
C VAL A 172 -0.84 4.24 12.91
N VAL A 173 0.40 4.51 12.47
CA VAL A 173 0.64 5.36 11.29
C VAL A 173 0.38 4.56 10.01
N ILE A 174 1.11 3.45 9.81
CA ILE A 174 1.00 2.65 8.58
C ILE A 174 -0.34 1.90 8.51
N GLY A 175 -0.76 1.26 9.62
CA GLY A 175 -2.08 0.63 9.71
C GLY A 175 -3.23 1.64 9.58
N GLY A 176 -3.12 2.81 10.21
CA GLY A 176 -4.10 3.90 10.08
C GLY A 176 -4.25 4.41 8.65
N ALA A 177 -3.13 4.62 7.94
CA ALA A 177 -3.14 4.96 6.52
C ALA A 177 -3.83 3.87 5.68
N ARG A 178 -3.55 2.59 5.98
CA ARG A 178 -4.16 1.46 5.27
C ARG A 178 -5.69 1.41 5.44
N LEU A 179 -6.22 1.79 6.60
CA LEU A 179 -7.67 1.86 6.80
C LEU A 179 -8.31 2.80 5.77
N VAL A 180 -7.76 4.01 5.60
CA VAL A 180 -8.27 5.01 4.65
C VAL A 180 -8.10 4.54 3.20
N LEU A 181 -6.91 4.04 2.83
CA LEU A 181 -6.62 3.58 1.47
C LEU A 181 -7.44 2.35 1.04
N MET A 182 -8.02 1.61 1.98
CA MET A 182 -8.91 0.49 1.67
C MET A 182 -10.36 0.93 1.39
N LEU A 183 -10.79 2.11 1.83
CA LEU A 183 -12.14 2.63 1.61
C LEU A 183 -12.55 2.69 0.12
N PRO A 184 -11.70 3.12 -0.84
CA PRO A 184 -12.01 3.04 -2.27
C PRO A 184 -12.44 1.65 -2.72
N TYR A 185 -11.75 0.59 -2.24
CA TYR A 185 -12.12 -0.78 -2.56
C TYR A 185 -13.44 -1.16 -1.91
N LEU A 186 -13.68 -0.82 -0.65
CA LEU A 186 -14.93 -1.15 0.05
C LEU A 186 -16.15 -0.48 -0.62
N LEU A 187 -15.99 0.74 -1.13
CA LEU A 187 -17.04 1.50 -1.81
C LEU A 187 -17.30 1.01 -3.24
N THR A 188 -16.24 0.74 -4.01
CA THR A 188 -16.35 0.48 -5.46
C THR A 188 -16.29 -1.00 -5.81
N LYS A 189 -15.73 -1.83 -4.91
CA LYS A 189 -15.39 -3.24 -5.12
C LYS A 189 -14.48 -3.44 -6.33
N ASN A 190 -13.61 -2.47 -6.60
CA ASN A 190 -12.72 -2.45 -7.74
C ASN A 190 -11.29 -2.14 -7.28
N ILE A 191 -10.40 -3.12 -7.40
CA ILE A 191 -9.01 -3.01 -6.92
C ILE A 191 -8.22 -1.93 -7.66
N TRP A 192 -8.59 -1.61 -8.91
CA TRP A 192 -7.95 -0.51 -9.64
C TRP A 192 -8.12 0.82 -8.94
N VAL A 193 -9.25 1.04 -8.25
CA VAL A 193 -9.57 2.31 -7.59
C VAL A 193 -8.75 2.49 -6.32
N SER A 194 -8.60 1.44 -5.51
CA SER A 194 -7.72 1.52 -4.34
C SER A 194 -6.24 1.56 -4.75
N ALA A 195 -5.83 0.80 -5.76
CA ALA A 195 -4.48 0.86 -6.31
C ALA A 195 -4.13 2.26 -6.86
N GLY A 196 -5.05 2.88 -7.61
CA GLY A 196 -4.88 4.25 -8.10
C GLY A 196 -4.78 5.26 -6.97
N ALA A 197 -5.64 5.16 -5.94
CA ALA A 197 -5.55 6.02 -4.76
C ALA A 197 -4.20 5.85 -4.03
N HIS A 198 -3.75 4.61 -3.88
CA HIS A 198 -2.52 4.27 -3.18
C HIS A 198 -1.27 4.76 -3.93
N ILE A 199 -1.22 4.56 -5.26
CA ILE A 199 -0.14 5.08 -6.12
C ILE A 199 -0.09 6.61 -6.04
N LEU A 200 -1.23 7.29 -6.19
CA LEU A 200 -1.29 8.75 -6.10
C LEU A 200 -0.85 9.24 -4.73
N ASN A 201 -1.28 8.58 -3.65
CA ASN A 201 -0.90 8.91 -2.28
C ASN A 201 0.63 8.89 -2.11
N ASP A 202 1.26 7.78 -2.47
CA ASP A 202 2.69 7.58 -2.25
C ASP A 202 3.53 8.50 -3.15
N TRP A 203 3.09 8.67 -4.40
CA TRP A 203 3.77 9.59 -5.32
C TRP A 203 3.66 11.05 -4.87
N MET A 204 2.54 11.47 -4.27
CA MET A 204 2.43 12.80 -3.68
C MET A 204 3.39 12.96 -2.50
N LEU A 205 3.43 12.01 -1.56
CA LEU A 205 4.31 12.09 -0.39
C LEU A 205 5.79 12.12 -0.76
N LEU A 206 6.21 11.23 -1.68
CA LEU A 206 7.57 11.17 -2.18
C LEU A 206 7.91 12.40 -3.05
N GLY A 207 6.97 12.87 -3.87
CA GLY A 207 7.11 14.07 -4.70
C GLY A 207 7.26 15.35 -3.87
N PHE A 208 6.48 15.51 -2.80
CA PHE A 208 6.63 16.64 -1.88
C PHE A 208 8.02 16.65 -1.23
N THR A 209 8.56 15.48 -0.91
CA THR A 209 9.92 15.36 -0.37
C THR A 209 10.96 15.86 -1.38
N LEU A 210 10.82 15.51 -2.66
CA LEU A 210 11.72 15.97 -3.72
C LEU A 210 11.64 17.49 -3.95
N LEU A 211 10.43 18.05 -3.91
CA LEU A 211 10.20 19.46 -4.25
C LEU A 211 10.36 20.42 -3.06
N GLY A 212 10.21 19.94 -1.83
CA GLY A 212 10.26 20.75 -0.60
C GLY A 212 11.47 21.67 -0.50
N PRO A 213 12.71 21.18 -0.72
CA PRO A 213 13.90 22.03 -0.69
C PRO A 213 13.89 23.19 -1.71
N TYR A 214 13.25 23.00 -2.86
CA TYR A 214 13.15 24.03 -3.91
C TYR A 214 12.05 25.05 -3.60
N LEU A 215 10.92 24.60 -3.05
CA LEU A 215 9.81 25.45 -2.63
C LEU A 215 10.21 26.38 -1.48
N LEU A 216 10.97 25.87 -0.51
CA LEU A 216 11.49 26.66 0.62
C LEU A 216 12.51 27.71 0.17
N LYS A 217 13.38 27.37 -0.80
CA LYS A 217 14.32 28.33 -1.39
C LYS A 217 13.61 29.43 -2.19
N ALA A 218 12.55 29.09 -2.92
CA ALA A 218 11.77 30.07 -3.66
C ALA A 218 11.02 31.04 -2.74
N GLY A 219 10.49 30.57 -1.60
CA GLY A 219 9.80 31.41 -0.62
C GLY A 219 10.73 32.25 0.28
N ALA A 220 12.00 31.87 0.43
CA ALA A 220 13.00 32.67 1.14
C ALA A 220 13.63 33.78 0.27
N ALA A 221 13.37 33.76 -1.04
CA ALA A 221 13.85 34.74 -2.02
C ALA A 221 12.78 35.78 -2.41
N SER A 222 11.60 35.75 -1.78
CA SER A 222 10.49 36.71 -1.92
C SER A 222 10.30 37.51 -0.64
#